data_AF-A0A317GWQ6-F1
#
_entry.id   AF-A0A317GWQ6-F1
#
_cell.length_a   1.000
_cell.length_b   1.000
_cell.length_c   1.000
_cell.angle_alpha   90.00
_cell.angle_beta   90.00
_cell.angle_gamma   90.00
#
_symmetry.space_group_name_H-M   'P 1'
#
loop_
_entity.id
_entity.type
_entity.pdbx_description
1 polymer ?
#
loop_
_entity_poly.entity_id
_entity_poly.type
_entity_poly.pdbx_seq_one_letter_code
_entity_poly.pdbx_strand_id
1 'polypeptide(L)' 'MQSSDNDWYRIDNAGELDSPALVIYPDRVMKNIETAISMVGDAQRLRPHMKTNKSAEV' A
#
# COMPACT_ATOMS: atom_id res chain seq x y z
N MET A 1 12.53 -3.69 -29.63
CA MET A 1 12.69 -3.99 -28.19
C MET A 1 11.93 -2.92 -27.44
N GLN A 2 10.69 -3.19 -27.04
CA GLN A 2 9.85 -2.18 -26.41
C GLN A 2 9.12 -2.86 -25.25
N SER A 3 9.73 -2.78 -24.08
CA SER A 3 9.13 -3.20 -22.82
C SER A 3 8.52 -1.95 -22.20
N SER A 4 7.33 -1.58 -22.64
CA SER A 4 6.50 -0.59 -21.93
C SER A 4 5.78 -1.30 -20.79
N ASP A 5 6.53 -1.96 -19.91
CA ASP A 5 6.02 -2.35 -18.60
C ASP A 5 6.12 -1.10 -17.73
N ASN A 6 5.03 -0.33 -17.68
CA ASN A 6 4.93 0.73 -16.70
C ASN A 6 4.73 0.05 -15.34
N ASP A 7 5.85 -0.29 -14.72
CA ASP A 7 5.92 -0.92 -13.42
C ASP A 7 5.07 -0.14 -12.41
N TRP A 8 4.11 -0.83 -11.78
CA TRP A 8 3.12 -0.19 -10.88
C TRP A 8 3.74 0.58 -9.70
N TYR A 9 5.02 0.34 -9.41
CA TYR A 9 5.78 0.94 -8.32
C TYR A 9 6.68 2.10 -8.78
N ARG A 10 6.70 2.44 -10.08
CA ARG A 10 7.41 3.61 -10.58
C ARG A 10 6.66 4.88 -10.21
N ILE A 11 7.41 5.85 -9.69
CA ILE A 11 6.94 7.20 -9.45
C ILE A 11 7.50 8.07 -10.58
N ASP A 12 6.62 8.63 -11.42
CA ASP A 12 7.01 9.38 -12.62
C ASP A 12 7.93 10.58 -12.29
N ASN A 13 7.64 11.31 -11.21
CA ASN A 13 8.37 12.50 -10.79
C ASN A 13 9.19 12.27 -9.50
N ALA A 14 9.85 11.11 -9.36
CA ALA A 14 10.60 10.80 -8.14
C ALA A 14 11.69 11.84 -7.77
N GLY A 15 12.21 12.60 -8.74
CA GLY A 15 13.21 13.65 -8.51
C GLY A 15 12.68 14.93 -7.85
N GLU A 16 11.36 15.11 -7.81
CA GLU A 16 10.71 16.23 -7.10
C GLU A 16 10.42 15.89 -5.62
N LEU A 17 10.57 14.61 -5.23
CA LEU A 17 10.32 14.14 -3.87
C LEU A 17 11.60 14.22 -3.03
N ASP A 18 11.52 14.97 -1.92
CA ASP A 18 12.61 15.02 -0.95
C ASP A 18 12.86 13.64 -0.33
N SER A 19 14.10 13.17 -0.42
CA SER A 19 14.54 11.89 0.11
C SER A 19 15.32 12.06 1.41
N PRO A 20 15.19 11.16 2.40
CA PRO A 20 14.42 9.91 2.37
C PRO A 20 12.94 10.08 2.68
N ALA A 21 12.08 9.39 1.93
CA ALA A 21 10.64 9.36 2.14
C ALA A 21 10.09 7.93 2.15
N LEU A 22 8.99 7.73 2.87
CA LEU A 22 8.17 6.51 2.83
C LEU A 22 6.93 6.80 1.98
N VAL A 23 6.81 6.11 0.84
CA VAL A 23 5.67 6.28 -0.08
C VAL A 23 4.65 5.17 0.16
N ILE A 24 3.38 5.56 0.24
CA ILE A 24 2.25 4.66 0.39
C ILE A 24 1.45 4.67 -0.92
N TYR A 25 1.08 3.49 -1.42
CA TYR A 25 0.21 3.32 -2.58
C TYR A 25 -1.21 2.94 -2.11
N PRO A 26 -2.17 3.88 -2.03
CA PRO A 26 -3.46 3.66 -1.38
C PRO A 26 -4.23 2.49 -1.99
N ASP A 27 -4.26 2.37 -3.31
CA ASP A 27 -4.96 1.28 -4.01
C ASP A 27 -4.42 -0.11 -3.63
N ARG A 28 -3.10 -0.19 -3.36
CA ARG A 28 -2.46 -1.44 -2.91
C ARG A 28 -2.79 -1.73 -1.45
N VAL A 29 -2.82 -0.71 -0.60
CA VAL A 29 -3.23 -0.85 0.79
C VAL A 29 -4.66 -1.38 0.87
N MET A 30 -5.58 -0.80 0.08
CA MET A 30 -6.97 -1.27 0.01
C MET A 30 -7.07 -2.72 -0.44
N LYS A 31 -6.40 -3.10 -1.54
CA LYS A 31 -6.38 -4.49 -2.02
C LYS A 31 -5.82 -5.47 -0.99
N ASN A 32 -4.81 -5.06 -0.22
CA ASN A 32 -4.22 -5.89 0.84
C ASN A 32 -5.20 -6.08 2.01
N ILE A 33 -5.92 -5.02 2.40
CA ILE A 33 -6.96 -5.09 3.44
C ILE A 33 -8.08 -6.03 3.01
N GLU A 34 -8.57 -5.91 1.77
CA GLU A 34 -9.58 -6.82 1.20
C GLU A 34 -9.12 -8.28 1.22
N THR A 35 -7.87 -8.52 0.81
CA THR A 35 -7.26 -9.85 0.85
C THR A 35 -7.24 -10.39 2.28
N ALA A 36 -6.80 -9.58 3.25
CA ALA A 36 -6.78 -9.98 4.66
C ALA A 36 -8.18 -10.30 5.20
N ILE A 37 -9.19 -9.50 4.86
CA ILE A 37 -10.59 -9.75 5.22
C ILE A 37 -11.07 -11.07 4.60
N SER A 38 -10.78 -11.31 3.31
CA SER A 38 -11.16 -12.56 2.62
C SER A 38 -10.53 -13.81 3.25
N MET A 39 -9.30 -13.70 3.75
CA MET A 39 -8.61 -14.81 4.41
C MET A 39 -9.24 -15.15 5.77
N VAL A 40 -9.76 -14.15 6.49
CA VAL A 40 -10.41 -14.33 7.79
C VAL A 40 -11.91 -14.66 7.65
N GLY A 41 -12.51 -14.26 6.53
CA GLY A 41 -13.92 -14.45 6.18
C GLY A 41 -14.89 -13.43 6.79
N ASP A 42 -14.44 -12.64 7.78
CA ASP A 42 -15.23 -11.60 8.43
C ASP A 42 -14.31 -10.49 8.97
N ALA A 43 -14.61 -9.25 8.61
CA ALA A 43 -13.87 -8.07 9.04
C ALA A 43 -13.94 -7.85 10.55
N GLN A 44 -15.01 -8.25 11.23
CA GLN A 44 -15.13 -8.09 12.69
C GLN A 44 -14.12 -8.95 13.48
N ARG A 45 -13.60 -10.01 12.85
CA ARG A 45 -12.58 -10.89 13.40
C ARG A 45 -11.15 -10.40 13.11
N LEU A 46 -10.99 -9.42 12.24
CA LEU A 46 -9.71 -8.82 11.91
C LEU A 46 -9.37 -7.71 12.93
N ARG A 47 -8.21 -7.82 13.57
CA ARG A 47 -7.67 -6.79 14.48
C ARG A 47 -6.30 -6.33 13.98
N PRO A 48 -6.26 -5.36 13.05
CA PRO A 48 -5.01 -4.79 12.58
C PRO A 48 -4.24 -4.21 13.77
N HIS A 49 -2.94 -4.50 13.83
CA HIS A 49 -2.13 -4.04 14.95
C HIS A 49 -1.53 -2.66 14.65
N MET A 50 -1.87 -1.64 15.45
CA MET A 50 -1.39 -0.27 15.27
C MET A 50 0.14 -0.12 15.27
N LYS A 51 0.89 -1.06 15.87
CA LYS A 51 2.37 -1.04 15.87
C LYS A 51 2.94 -1.12 14.45
N THR A 52 2.16 -1.62 13.50
CA THR A 52 2.57 -1.87 12.12
C THR A 52 2.62 -0.58 11.31
N ASN A 53 1.65 0.32 11.44
CA ASN A 53 1.55 1.54 10.63
C ASN A 53 1.75 2.84 11.43
N LYS A 54 1.50 2.82 12.75
CA LYS A 54 1.53 3.97 13.68
C LYS A 54 0.92 5.25 13.09
N SER A 55 -0.08 5.09 12.23
CA SER A 55 -0.75 6.17 11.50
C SER A 55 -2.23 6.08 11.79
N ALA A 56 -2.84 7.18 12.26
CA ALA A 56 -4.24 7.20 12.64
C ALA A 56 -5.19 7.15 11.44
N GLU A 57 -4.70 7.50 10.25
CA GLU A 57 -5.45 7.57 9.00
C GLU A 57 -5.60 6.21 8.28
N VAL A 58 -4.97 5.15 8.80
CA VAL A 58 -4.94 3.79 8.21
C VAL A 58 -5.71 2.80 9.06
#